data_AF-A0A8C9LBL7-F1
#
_entry.id   AF-A0A8C9LBL7-F1
#
_cell.length_a   1.000
_cell.length_b   1.000
_cell.length_c   1.000
_cell.angle_alpha   90.00
_cell.angle_beta   90.00
_cell.angle_gamma   90.00
#
_symmetry.space_group_name_H-M   'P 1'
#
loop_
_entity.id
_entity.type
_entity.pdbx_description
1 polymer ?
#
loop_
_entity_poly.entity_id
_entity_poly.type
_entity_poly.pdbx_seq_one_letter_code
_entity_poly.pdbx_strand_id
1 'polypeptide(L)'
;MLTYFAAFEVFFEENLPKLFAHFKKNNLTPDIYLIDWIFTLYSKSLPLDLACRVWDVFCRDGEEFLFRTALGILKLYEDILTKMDFIHIAQFLTKLPEDLPSEEFFTSIAAIQMQSRNKKWAQVKRMLIFD
;
A
#
# COMPACT_ATOMS: atom_id res chain seq x y z
N MET A 1 7.44 -13.69 -0.94
CA MET A 1 6.18 -12.91 -0.79
C MET A 1 5.87 -12.62 0.67
N LEU A 2 5.88 -13.61 1.58
CA LEU A 2 5.58 -13.41 3.01
C LEU A 2 6.43 -12.31 3.68
N THR A 3 7.74 -12.28 3.46
CA THR A 3 8.62 -11.21 3.96
C THR A 3 8.21 -9.82 3.49
N TYR A 4 7.71 -9.69 2.25
CA TYR A 4 7.22 -8.41 1.74
C TYR A 4 5.96 -7.96 2.45
N PHE A 5 5.05 -8.88 2.78
CA PHE A 5 3.88 -8.56 3.61
C PHE A 5 4.28 -8.13 5.01
N ALA A 6 5.19 -8.87 5.65
CA ALA A 6 5.68 -8.49 6.98
C ALA A 6 6.36 -7.11 6.96
N ALA A 7 7.21 -6.83 5.96
CA ALA A 7 7.83 -5.52 5.81
C ALA A 7 6.79 -4.43 5.55
N PHE A 8 5.81 -4.68 4.67
CA PHE A 8 4.71 -3.76 4.40
C PHE A 8 3.90 -3.44 5.67
N GLU A 9 3.56 -4.45 6.49
CA GLU A 9 2.80 -4.26 7.71
C GLU A 9 3.52 -3.35 8.73
N VAL A 10 4.86 -3.41 8.81
CA VAL A 10 5.65 -2.49 9.65
C VAL A 10 5.42 -1.04 9.23
N PHE A 11 5.51 -0.73 7.93
CA PHE A 11 5.29 0.63 7.44
C PHE A 11 3.81 1.02 7.44
N PHE A 12 2.90 0.07 7.33
CA PHE A 12 1.47 0.31 7.44
C PHE A 12 1.10 0.74 8.87
N GLU A 13 1.56 0.01 9.88
CA GLU A 13 1.34 0.37 11.29
C GLU A 13 1.94 1.75 11.62
N GLU A 14 3.14 2.06 11.12
CA GLU A 14 3.81 3.34 11.36
C GLU A 14 3.05 4.53 10.73
N ASN A 15 2.58 4.39 9.48
CA ASN A 15 1.97 5.49 8.74
C ASN A 15 0.47 5.65 9.01
N LEU A 16 -0.25 4.55 9.27
CA LEU A 16 -1.71 4.50 9.36
C LEU A 16 -2.16 3.64 10.55
N PRO A 17 -1.75 3.93 11.79
CA PRO A 17 -1.96 3.03 12.94
C PRO A 17 -3.44 2.75 13.21
N LYS A 18 -4.32 3.73 12.98
CA LYS A 18 -5.78 3.56 13.14
C LYS A 18 -6.35 2.58 12.14
N LEU A 19 -6.03 2.76 10.86
CA LEU A 19 -6.49 1.88 9.78
C LEU A 19 -5.88 0.47 9.91
N PHE A 20 -4.60 0.38 10.28
CA PHE A 20 -3.93 -0.89 10.54
C PHE A 20 -4.64 -1.69 11.64
N ALA A 21 -4.94 -1.04 12.78
CA ALA A 21 -5.69 -1.67 13.86
C ALA A 21 -7.09 -2.10 13.43
N HIS A 22 -7.77 -1.30 12.59
CA HIS A 22 -9.07 -1.64 12.02
C HIS A 22 -8.98 -2.87 11.11
N PHE A 23 -7.95 -2.96 10.25
CA PHE A 23 -7.74 -4.11 9.38
C PHE A 23 -7.45 -5.38 10.19
N LYS A 24 -6.60 -5.30 11.21
CA LYS A 24 -6.33 -6.42 12.13
C LYS A 24 -7.61 -6.88 12.85
N LYS A 25 -8.44 -5.95 13.34
CA LYS A 25 -9.73 -6.27 13.98
C LYS A 25 -10.70 -6.99 13.03
N ASN A 26 -10.68 -6.63 11.75
CA ASN A 26 -11.52 -7.25 10.71
C ASN A 26 -10.90 -8.49 10.07
N ASN A 27 -9.73 -8.97 10.54
CA ASN A 27 -8.96 -10.06 9.94
C ASN A 27 -8.67 -9.84 8.44
N LEU A 28 -8.51 -8.59 8.00
CA LEU A 28 -8.16 -8.27 6.63
C LEU A 28 -6.64 -8.32 6.47
N THR A 29 -6.16 -9.29 5.70
CA THR A 29 -4.73 -9.52 5.47
C THR A 29 -4.27 -8.96 4.10
N PRO A 30 -3.01 -8.54 3.96
CA PRO A 30 -2.52 -7.93 2.72
C PRO A 30 -2.65 -8.78 1.45
N ASP A 31 -2.66 -10.10 1.56
CA ASP A 31 -2.81 -11.01 0.41
C ASP A 31 -4.10 -10.79 -0.39
N ILE A 32 -5.15 -10.26 0.25
CA ILE A 32 -6.46 -10.00 -0.38
C ILE A 32 -6.37 -8.92 -1.47
N TYR A 33 -5.52 -7.91 -1.31
CA TYR A 33 -5.47 -6.76 -2.23
C TYR A 33 -4.06 -6.49 -2.79
N LEU A 34 -3.02 -6.76 -2.01
CA LEU A 34 -1.66 -6.32 -2.34
C LEU A 34 -0.99 -7.19 -3.41
N ILE A 35 -1.37 -8.48 -3.55
CA ILE A 35 -0.75 -9.38 -4.53
C ILE A 35 -0.95 -8.84 -5.94
N ASP A 36 -2.19 -8.56 -6.32
CA ASP A 36 -2.54 -8.07 -7.66
C ASP A 36 -1.90 -6.71 -7.95
N TRP A 37 -1.89 -5.82 -6.94
CA TRP A 37 -1.26 -4.50 -7.05
C TRP A 37 0.23 -4.60 -7.36
N ILE A 38 0.97 -5.43 -6.62
CA ILE A 38 2.42 -5.54 -6.78
C ILE A 38 2.78 -6.38 -8.00
N PHE A 39 2.11 -7.51 -8.23
CA PHE A 39 2.44 -8.43 -9.32
C PHE A 39 2.20 -7.82 -10.70
N THR A 40 1.16 -7.00 -10.83
CA THR A 40 0.85 -6.30 -12.09
C THR A 40 1.45 -4.90 -12.16
N LEU A 41 2.26 -4.50 -11.16
CA LEU A 41 2.77 -3.14 -11.02
C LEU A 41 1.63 -2.10 -11.16
N TYR A 42 0.47 -2.36 -10.56
CA TYR A 42 -0.73 -1.55 -10.62
C TYR A 42 -1.47 -1.45 -11.98
N SER A 43 -0.96 -2.02 -13.08
CA SER A 43 -1.63 -1.93 -14.40
C SER A 43 -3.04 -2.50 -14.45
N LYS A 44 -3.36 -3.49 -13.61
CA LYS A 44 -4.71 -4.06 -13.51
C LYS A 44 -5.63 -3.23 -12.58
N SER A 45 -5.03 -2.46 -11.67
CA SER A 45 -5.73 -1.87 -10.52
C SER A 45 -5.94 -0.35 -10.62
N LEU A 46 -5.15 0.33 -11.45
CA LEU A 46 -5.22 1.77 -11.66
C LEU A 46 -5.47 2.09 -13.14
N PRO A 47 -6.05 3.27 -13.44
CA PRO A 47 -6.03 3.83 -14.79
C PRO A 47 -4.61 3.87 -15.36
N LEU A 48 -4.47 3.58 -16.65
CA LEU A 48 -3.17 3.41 -17.31
C LEU A 48 -2.24 4.62 -17.09
N ASP A 49 -2.77 5.85 -17.17
CA ASP A 49 -1.98 7.07 -16.98
C ASP A 49 -1.36 7.15 -15.57
N LEU A 50 -2.08 6.70 -14.55
CA LEU A 50 -1.56 6.63 -13.18
C LEU A 50 -0.56 5.48 -13.03
N ALA A 51 -0.86 4.31 -13.59
CA ALA A 51 0.04 3.17 -13.56
C ALA A 51 1.40 3.51 -14.21
N CYS A 52 1.40 4.17 -15.38
CA CYS A 52 2.63 4.64 -16.04
C CYS A 52 3.44 5.59 -15.15
N ARG A 53 2.80 6.55 -14.47
CA ARG A 53 3.51 7.44 -13.54
C ARG A 53 4.07 6.71 -12.32
N VAL A 54 3.38 5.67 -11.84
CA VAL A 54 3.92 4.78 -10.80
C VAL A 54 5.14 4.02 -11.33
N TRP A 55 5.11 3.57 -12.58
CA TRP A 55 6.24 2.90 -13.23
C TRP A 55 7.46 3.79 -13.39
N ASP A 56 7.28 5.05 -13.78
CA ASP A 56 8.39 6.01 -13.91
C ASP A 56 9.17 6.12 -12.60
N VAL A 57 8.45 6.23 -11.48
CA VAL A 57 9.07 6.36 -10.16
C VAL A 57 9.58 5.01 -9.66
N PHE A 58 8.91 3.90 -9.94
CA PHE A 58 9.43 2.55 -9.67
C PHE A 58 10.76 2.30 -10.39
N CYS A 59 10.91 2.72 -11.65
CA CYS A 59 12.17 2.62 -12.39
C CYS A 59 13.29 3.47 -11.76
N ARG A 60 12.95 4.57 -11.07
CA ARG A 60 13.90 5.45 -10.37
C ARG A 60 14.27 4.93 -8.97
N ASP A 61 13.26 4.56 -8.17
CA ASP A 61 13.39 4.32 -6.73
C ASP A 61 13.33 2.82 -6.36
N GLY A 62 12.97 1.95 -7.30
CA GLY A 62 12.86 0.52 -7.12
C GLY A 62 11.58 0.06 -6.41
N GLU A 63 11.60 -1.19 -5.96
CA GLU A 63 10.42 -1.90 -5.41
C GLU A 63 9.77 -1.20 -4.21
N GLU A 64 10.52 -0.42 -3.42
CA GLU A 64 10.00 0.32 -2.27
C GLU A 64 8.82 1.22 -2.68
N PHE A 65 8.93 1.83 -3.87
CA PHE A 65 7.89 2.73 -4.36
C PHE A 65 6.56 2.04 -4.62
N LEU A 66 6.58 0.74 -4.95
CA LEU A 66 5.34 -0.03 -5.12
C LEU A 66 4.62 -0.16 -3.77
N PHE A 67 5.33 -0.42 -2.67
CA PHE A 67 4.72 -0.54 -1.34
C PHE A 67 4.33 0.84 -0.78
N ARG A 68 5.11 1.89 -1.08
CA ARG A 68 4.72 3.27 -0.77
C ARG A 68 3.43 3.66 -1.50
N THR A 69 3.27 3.24 -2.75
CA THR A 69 2.04 3.45 -3.54
C THR A 69 0.85 2.76 -2.89
N ALA A 70 1.00 1.52 -2.42
CA ALA A 70 -0.06 0.79 -1.71
C ALA A 70 -0.50 1.52 -0.45
N LEU A 71 0.45 1.99 0.37
CA LEU A 71 0.14 2.81 1.55
C LEU A 71 -0.51 4.14 1.18
N GLY A 72 -0.12 4.75 0.06
CA GLY A 72 -0.75 5.96 -0.46
C GLY A 72 -2.22 5.75 -0.83
N ILE A 73 -2.57 4.62 -1.45
CA ILE A 73 -3.97 4.24 -1.73
C ILE A 73 -4.75 4.10 -0.42
N LEU A 74 -4.19 3.37 0.56
CA LEU A 74 -4.83 3.19 1.86
C LEU A 74 -5.01 4.53 2.59
N LYS A 75 -4.05 5.45 2.48
CA LYS A 75 -4.12 6.79 3.05
C LYS A 75 -5.21 7.63 2.38
N LEU A 76 -5.30 7.59 1.05
CA LEU A 76 -6.30 8.32 0.28
C LEU A 76 -7.74 7.94 0.71
N TYR A 77 -7.95 6.66 1.02
CA TYR A 77 -9.26 6.13 1.38
C TYR A 77 -9.45 5.79 2.87
N GLU A 78 -8.55 6.26 3.74
CA GLU A 78 -8.53 5.92 5.17
C GLU A 78 -9.90 6.18 5.85
N ASP A 79 -10.52 7.31 5.54
CA ASP A 79 -11.78 7.76 6.15
C ASP A 79 -12.97 6.86 5.83
N ILE A 80 -13.01 6.29 4.62
CA ILE A 80 -14.09 5.38 4.20
C ILE A 80 -13.78 3.94 4.63
N LEU A 81 -12.53 3.52 4.52
CA LEU A 81 -12.10 2.16 4.88
C LEU A 81 -12.29 1.88 6.37
N THR A 82 -12.05 2.88 7.23
CA THR A 82 -12.27 2.76 8.69
C THR A 82 -13.75 2.54 9.06
N LYS A 83 -14.68 2.86 8.17
CA LYS A 83 -16.13 2.71 8.39
C LYS A 83 -16.70 1.43 7.79
N MET A 84 -15.91 0.73 6.98
CA MET A 84 -16.32 -0.51 6.31
C MET A 84 -16.01 -1.74 7.17
N ASP A 85 -16.78 -2.81 6.97
CA ASP A 85 -16.46 -4.14 7.48
C ASP A 85 -15.51 -4.89 6.54
N PHE A 86 -15.11 -6.11 6.93
CA PHE A 86 -14.25 -6.98 6.13
C PHE A 86 -14.68 -7.11 4.65
N ILE A 87 -15.97 -7.38 4.39
CA ILE A 87 -16.46 -7.67 3.04
C ILE A 87 -16.35 -6.42 2.17
N HIS A 88 -16.80 -5.28 2.70
CA HIS A 88 -16.79 -4.03 1.96
C HIS A 88 -15.36 -3.52 1.72
N ILE A 89 -14.45 -3.69 2.69
CA ILE A 89 -13.03 -3.36 2.50
C ILE A 89 -12.42 -4.24 1.39
N ALA A 90 -12.63 -5.56 1.45
CA ALA A 90 -12.08 -6.48 0.46
C ALA A 90 -12.59 -6.18 -0.96
N GLN A 91 -13.89 -5.91 -1.10
CA GLN A 91 -14.48 -5.53 -2.39
C GLN A 91 -13.93 -4.20 -2.91
N PHE A 92 -13.81 -3.20 -2.03
CA PHE A 92 -13.29 -1.88 -2.41
C PHE A 92 -11.83 -1.95 -2.86
N LEU A 93 -10.96 -2.63 -2.11
CA LEU A 93 -9.53 -2.68 -2.42
C LEU A 93 -9.19 -3.60 -3.61
N THR A 94 -10.04 -4.59 -3.91
CA THR A 94 -9.88 -5.43 -5.11
C THR A 94 -10.42 -4.78 -6.38
N LYS A 95 -11.25 -3.74 -6.24
CA LYS A 95 -11.78 -2.95 -7.36
C LYS A 95 -11.82 -1.46 -6.99
N LEU A 96 -10.68 -0.80 -7.16
CA LEU A 96 -10.55 0.64 -6.91
C LEU A 96 -11.40 1.47 -7.89
N PRO A 97 -11.81 2.69 -7.50
CA PRO A 97 -12.50 3.61 -8.41
C PRO A 97 -11.68 3.95 -9.65
N GLU A 98 -12.34 4.04 -10.81
CA GLU A 98 -11.68 4.38 -12.08
C GLU A 98 -11.35 5.88 -12.18
N ASP A 99 -12.12 6.73 -11.48
CA ASP A 99 -12.02 8.18 -11.47
C ASP A 99 -11.09 8.69 -10.37
N LEU A 100 -9.90 8.11 -10.28
CA LEU A 100 -8.92 8.43 -9.24
C LEU A 100 -8.22 9.78 -9.54
N PRO A 101 -8.40 10.83 -8.73
CA PRO A 101 -7.76 12.11 -8.97
C PRO A 101 -6.24 12.01 -8.79
N SER A 102 -5.49 12.30 -9.85
CA SER A 102 -4.04 12.09 -9.89
C SER A 102 -3.27 12.90 -8.84
N GLU A 103 -3.68 14.15 -8.61
CA GLU A 103 -3.01 15.04 -7.66
C GLU A 103 -3.16 14.54 -6.23
N GLU A 104 -4.38 14.20 -5.81
CA GLU A 104 -4.64 13.66 -4.47
C GLU A 104 -3.93 12.32 -4.28
N PHE A 105 -3.97 11.44 -5.28
CA PHE A 105 -3.28 10.16 -5.25
C PHE A 105 -1.77 10.31 -4.98
N PHE A 106 -1.06 11.12 -5.77
CA PHE A 106 0.37 11.32 -5.56
C PHE A 106 0.68 12.13 -4.29
N THR A 107 -0.23 13.01 -3.85
CA THR A 107 -0.11 13.71 -2.56
C THR A 107 -0.19 12.72 -1.39
N SER A 108 -1.12 11.77 -1.43
CA SER A 108 -1.23 10.70 -0.44
C SER A 108 0.02 9.81 -0.41
N ILE A 109 0.58 9.46 -1.58
CA ILE A 109 1.84 8.70 -1.67
C ILE A 109 3.02 9.50 -1.08
N ALA A 110 3.10 10.80 -1.40
CA ALA A 110 4.16 11.68 -0.92
C ALA A 110 4.16 11.81 0.61
N ALA A 111 2.98 11.78 1.24
CA ALA A 111 2.84 11.82 2.70
C ALA A 111 3.40 10.57 3.40
N ILE A 112 3.45 9.42 2.73
CA ILE A 112 3.96 8.16 3.29
C ILE A 112 5.48 8.25 3.53
N GLN A 113 5.88 7.87 4.74
CA GLN A 113 7.28 7.74 5.16
C GLN A 113 7.71 6.27 5.14
N MET A 114 8.72 5.95 4.32
CA MET A 114 9.29 4.60 4.21
C MET A 114 10.49 4.41 5.14
N GLN A 115 10.37 4.91 6.38
CA GLN A 115 11.36 4.79 7.44
C GLN A 115 10.66 4.47 8.76
N SER A 116 11.08 3.40 9.44
CA SER A 116 10.60 3.05 10.79
C SER A 116 11.79 2.82 11.72
N ARG A 117 11.79 3.45 12.89
CA ARG A 117 12.88 3.39 13.89
C ARG A 117 14.27 3.61 13.27
N ASN A 118 14.41 4.63 12.41
CA ASN A 118 15.62 4.94 11.64
C ASN A 118 16.05 3.90 10.58
N LYS A 119 15.26 2.87 10.30
CA LYS A 119 15.53 1.85 9.28
C LYS A 119 14.69 2.12 8.04
N LYS A 120 15.34 2.10 6.87
CA LYS A 120 14.67 2.17 5.56
C LYS A 120 14.10 0.81 5.16
N TRP A 121 13.22 0.79 4.16
CA TRP A 121 12.62 -0.42 3.57
C TRP A 121 13.60 -1.59 3.40
N ALA A 122 14.72 -1.36 2.72
CA ALA A 122 15.70 -2.40 2.43
C ALA A 122 16.36 -2.99 3.68
N GLN A 123 16.42 -2.24 4.79
CA GLN A 123 16.96 -2.73 6.07
C GLN A 123 15.90 -3.53 6.82
N VAL A 124 14.65 -3.04 6.87
CA VAL A 124 13.52 -3.75 7.49
C VAL A 124 13.28 -5.09 6.80
N LYS A 125 13.16 -5.09 5.46
CA LYS A 125 12.99 -6.31 4.66
C LYS A 125 14.11 -7.30 4.91
N ARG A 126 15.38 -6.86 4.99
CA ARG A 126 16.51 -7.76 5.26
C ARG A 126 16.42 -8.41 6.63
N MET A 127 16.05 -7.69 7.68
CA MET A 127 15.93 -8.26 9.03
C MET A 127 14.91 -9.39 9.05
N LEU A 128 13.74 -9.18 8.42
CA LEU A 128 12.66 -10.15 8.33
C LEU A 128 12.96 -11.37 7.43
N ILE A 129 14.08 -11.39 6.70
CA ILE A 129 14.53 -12.57 5.94
C ILE A 129 15.32 -13.53 6.83
N PHE A 130 15.98 -12.99 7.86
CA PHE A 130 16.90 -13.73 8.73
C PHE A 130 16.30 -14.09 10.10
N ASP A 131 15.06 -13.68 10.37
CA ASP A 131 14.23 -14.10 11.49
C ASP A 131 13.37 -15.32 11.08
#